data_AF-A0A2E8RVW9-F1
#
_entry.id   AF-A0A2E8RVW9-F1
#
_cell.length_a   1.000
_cell.length_b   1.000
_cell.length_c   1.000
_cell.angle_alpha   90.00
_cell.angle_beta   90.00
_cell.angle_gamma   90.00
#
_symmetry.space_group_name_H-M   'P 1'
#
loop_
_entity.id
_entity.type
_entity.pdbx_description
1 polymer ?
#
loop_
_entity_poly.entity_id
_entity_poly.type
_entity_poly.pdbx_seq_one_letter_code
_entity_poly.pdbx_strand_id
1 'polypeptide(L)'
;MRYLAIYLLPFLVWVGSACSTAPAASDVEIPDVGGPDVDSIGSDVSADPVWVDDVEIVLIRACGGCHGFSGCAAGSCFLDDFSLNLQQAESEELCGSMTVGACHVETIKNKTMPPGGCELGAFDCLTQEEVDRLEAWVAAGMPED
;
A
#
# COMPACT_ATOMS: atom_id res chain seq x y z
N MET A 1 5.05 44.54 -32.34
CA MET A 1 6.29 43.94 -31.83
C MET A 1 6.17 43.78 -30.32
N ARG A 2 6.14 42.54 -29.81
CA ARG A 2 6.73 42.10 -28.52
C ARG A 2 6.30 40.66 -28.18
N TYR A 3 7.24 39.77 -28.48
CA TYR A 3 7.65 38.50 -27.86
C TYR A 3 6.62 37.47 -27.38
N LEU A 4 6.53 36.40 -28.19
CA LEU A 4 6.09 35.05 -27.83
C LEU A 4 7.22 34.38 -27.02
N ALA A 5 6.97 33.97 -25.77
CA ALA A 5 7.92 33.20 -24.97
C ALA A 5 7.57 31.72 -25.07
N ILE A 6 8.32 31.00 -25.91
CA ILE A 6 8.28 29.53 -26.01
C ILE A 6 9.20 28.99 -24.91
N TYR A 7 8.62 28.39 -23.87
CA TYR A 7 9.38 27.63 -22.87
C TYR A 7 9.58 26.20 -23.37
N LEU A 8 10.79 25.93 -23.87
CA LEU A 8 11.30 24.58 -24.09
C LEU A 8 11.76 24.01 -22.76
N LEU A 9 11.09 22.97 -22.26
CA LEU A 9 11.58 22.18 -21.14
C LEU A 9 12.55 21.10 -21.65
N PRO A 10 13.72 20.89 -21.00
CA PRO A 10 14.66 19.87 -21.41
C PRO A 10 14.18 18.48 -20.98
N PHE A 11 14.15 17.57 -21.94
CA PHE A 11 14.09 16.13 -21.72
C PHE A 11 15.32 15.69 -20.91
N LEU A 12 15.14 15.43 -19.61
CA LEU A 12 16.11 14.66 -18.83
C LEU A 12 15.92 13.18 -19.15
N VAL A 13 16.79 12.66 -19.99
CA VAL A 13 16.98 11.22 -20.21
C VAL A 13 17.69 10.67 -18.98
N TRP A 14 16.96 9.93 -18.14
CA TRP A 14 17.55 9.19 -17.03
C TRP A 14 18.20 7.92 -17.58
N VAL A 15 19.53 7.88 -17.55
CA VAL A 15 20.35 6.77 -18.05
C VAL A 15 20.65 5.83 -16.90
N GLY A 16 20.13 4.60 -17.01
CA GLY A 16 20.52 3.35 -16.37
C GLY A 16 21.32 3.35 -15.06
N SER A 17 20.70 2.83 -13.99
CA SER A 17 21.42 2.02 -13.01
C SER A 17 21.15 0.55 -13.29
N ALA A 18 22.16 -0.12 -13.85
CA ALA A 18 22.23 -1.56 -13.92
C ALA A 18 22.47 -2.10 -12.51
N CYS A 19 21.52 -2.87 -11.96
CA CYS A 19 21.79 -3.67 -10.77
C CYS A 19 22.17 -5.09 -11.21
N SER A 20 23.37 -5.47 -10.76
CA SER A 20 24.10 -6.70 -11.04
C SER A 20 23.30 -8.00 -10.96
N THR A 21 23.64 -8.90 -11.86
CA THR A 21 23.31 -10.33 -11.84
C THR A 21 23.76 -11.00 -10.54
N ALA A 22 22.82 -11.59 -9.79
CA ALA A 22 23.13 -12.54 -8.72
C ALA A 22 23.57 -13.89 -9.33
N PRO A 23 24.52 -14.61 -8.70
CA PRO A 23 24.95 -15.92 -9.18
C PRO A 23 23.90 -17.00 -8.90
N ALA A 24 23.90 -18.03 -9.75
CA ALA A 24 23.05 -19.21 -9.64
C ALA A 24 23.25 -19.92 -8.29
N ALA A 25 22.14 -20.19 -7.60
CA ALA A 25 22.10 -21.03 -6.41
C ALA A 25 22.54 -22.46 -6.77
N SER A 26 23.49 -22.99 -6.00
CA SER A 26 23.89 -24.40 -6.08
C SER A 26 22.92 -25.25 -5.28
N ASP A 27 22.60 -26.42 -5.82
CA ASP A 27 21.76 -27.46 -5.21
C ASP A 27 22.28 -27.86 -3.83
N VAL A 28 21.51 -27.56 -2.79
CA VAL A 28 21.70 -28.09 -1.44
C VAL A 28 20.65 -29.18 -1.23
N GLU A 29 21.09 -30.43 -1.24
CA GLU A 29 20.29 -31.58 -0.78
C GLU A 29 19.98 -31.40 0.72
N ILE A 30 18.70 -31.18 1.04
CA ILE A 30 18.21 -31.19 2.42
C ILE A 30 17.85 -32.63 2.78
N PRO A 31 18.42 -33.22 3.85
CA PRO A 31 18.06 -34.57 4.26
C PRO A 31 16.62 -34.64 4.79
N ASP A 32 15.90 -35.66 4.35
CA ASP A 32 14.56 -36.04 4.78
C ASP A 32 14.58 -36.41 6.27
N VAL A 33 14.19 -35.45 7.11
CA VAL A 33 13.93 -35.67 8.52
C VAL A 33 12.43 -35.90 8.70
N GLY A 34 12.05 -37.17 8.80
CA GLY A 34 10.71 -37.58 9.21
C GLY A 34 10.31 -36.88 10.51
N GLY A 35 9.39 -35.92 10.39
CA GLY A 35 8.83 -35.12 11.47
C GLY A 35 7.40 -35.55 11.80
N PRO A 36 6.97 -35.39 13.07
CA PRO A 36 5.83 -36.07 13.66
C PRO A 36 4.48 -35.65 13.08
N ASP A 37 3.54 -36.58 13.14
CA ASP A 37 2.14 -36.45 12.75
C ASP A 37 1.52 -35.13 13.27
N VAL A 38 1.23 -34.21 12.36
CA VAL A 38 0.45 -32.99 12.63
C VAL A 38 -1.04 -33.32 12.65
N ASP A 39 -1.45 -34.16 13.60
CA ASP A 39 -2.83 -34.14 14.05
C ASP A 39 -3.09 -32.78 14.70
N SER A 40 -4.04 -32.03 14.13
CA SER A 40 -4.54 -30.73 14.60
C SER A 40 -3.75 -29.48 14.18
N ILE A 41 -3.61 -29.26 12.86
CA ILE A 41 -3.79 -27.89 12.36
C ILE A 41 -5.28 -27.61 12.52
N GLY A 42 -5.63 -26.97 13.63
CA GLY A 42 -6.89 -26.25 13.70
C GLY A 42 -7.03 -25.45 12.41
N SER A 43 -8.23 -25.40 11.86
CA SER A 43 -8.54 -24.34 10.91
C SER A 43 -8.23 -23.04 11.64
N ASP A 44 -7.02 -22.51 11.45
CA ASP A 44 -6.75 -21.10 11.53
C ASP A 44 -7.68 -20.50 10.49
N VAL A 45 -8.93 -20.29 10.92
CA VAL A 45 -9.81 -19.32 10.32
C VAL A 45 -8.98 -18.06 10.43
N SER A 46 -8.24 -17.74 9.37
CA SER A 46 -7.39 -16.57 9.33
C SER A 46 -8.29 -15.44 9.78
N ALA A 47 -8.05 -14.91 10.98
CA ALA A 47 -8.89 -13.88 11.54
C ALA A 47 -8.93 -12.74 10.51
N ASP A 48 -10.09 -12.11 10.34
CA ASP A 48 -10.20 -10.96 9.47
C ASP A 48 -9.17 -9.91 9.93
N PRO A 49 -8.43 -9.24 9.02
CA PRO A 49 -7.41 -8.29 9.42
C PRO A 49 -8.00 -7.16 10.26
N VAL A 50 -7.27 -6.68 11.27
CA VAL A 50 -7.71 -5.61 12.18
C VAL A 50 -6.82 -4.37 12.06
N TRP A 51 -7.32 -3.21 12.48
CA TRP A 51 -6.58 -1.95 12.33
C TRP A 51 -5.20 -2.01 12.99
N VAL A 52 -5.18 -2.33 14.29
CA VAL A 52 -4.01 -2.18 15.17
C VAL A 52 -2.85 -3.08 14.74
N ASP A 53 -3.14 -4.32 14.38
CA ASP A 53 -2.10 -5.33 14.11
C ASP A 53 -1.75 -5.44 12.62
N ASP A 54 -2.70 -5.16 11.72
CA ASP A 54 -2.56 -5.52 10.31
C ASP A 54 -2.49 -4.32 9.36
N VAL A 55 -3.27 -3.27 9.63
CA VAL A 55 -3.54 -2.19 8.64
C VAL A 55 -2.75 -0.94 8.93
N GLU A 56 -2.71 -0.49 10.19
CA GLU A 56 -2.03 0.74 10.57
C GLU A 56 -0.56 0.72 10.13
N ILE A 57 0.13 -0.39 10.40
CA ILE A 57 1.54 -0.57 10.04
C ILE A 57 1.77 -0.50 8.52
N VAL A 58 0.84 -1.04 7.73
CA VAL A 58 0.91 -1.02 6.27
C VAL A 58 0.73 0.41 5.74
N LEU A 59 -0.29 1.11 6.24
CA LEU A 59 -0.57 2.48 5.83
C LEU A 59 0.53 3.45 6.26
N ILE A 60 1.02 3.39 7.50
CA ILE A 60 2.11 4.24 7.97
C ILE A 60 3.39 3.98 7.17
N ARG A 61 3.73 2.72 6.88
CA ARG A 61 4.93 2.38 6.11
C ARG A 61 4.87 2.96 4.69
N ALA A 62 3.78 2.73 3.98
CA ALA A 62 3.68 3.08 2.56
C ALA A 62 3.29 4.56 2.33
N CYS A 63 2.48 5.13 3.21
CA CYS A 63 1.88 6.44 3.01
C CYS A 63 2.42 7.50 3.99
N GLY A 64 3.03 7.10 5.11
CA GLY A 64 3.51 7.97 6.20
C GLY A 64 4.53 9.04 5.79
N GLY A 65 5.30 8.79 4.72
CA GLY A 65 6.25 9.77 4.19
C GLY A 65 5.61 11.03 3.61
N CYS A 66 4.36 10.92 3.15
CA CYS A 66 3.59 12.01 2.54
C CYS A 66 2.36 12.41 3.37
N HIS A 67 1.84 11.50 4.17
CA HIS A 67 0.61 11.64 4.95
C HIS A 67 0.91 11.34 6.42
N GLY A 68 0.85 12.35 7.29
CA GLY A 68 1.09 12.17 8.72
C GLY A 68 0.89 13.44 9.54
N PHE A 69 1.48 13.48 10.74
CA PHE A 69 1.29 14.50 11.78
C PHE A 69 1.46 15.97 11.36
N SER A 70 2.27 16.26 10.35
CA SER A 70 2.60 17.63 9.94
C SER A 70 1.91 18.03 8.65
N GLY A 71 0.63 18.37 8.78
CA GLY A 71 -0.04 19.40 7.99
C GLY A 71 -0.25 19.08 6.50
N CYS A 72 -1.32 18.37 6.20
CA CYS A 72 -1.97 18.42 4.90
C CYS A 72 -3.35 19.09 5.04
N ALA A 73 -3.79 19.77 3.99
CA ALA A 73 -5.13 20.32 3.93
C ALA A 73 -6.13 19.18 3.70
N ALA A 74 -7.16 19.10 4.55
CA ALA A 74 -8.38 18.30 4.35
C ALA A 74 -8.40 16.84 4.83
N GLY A 75 -8.18 16.63 6.15
CA GLY A 75 -8.76 15.51 6.94
C GLY A 75 -8.31 14.07 6.67
N SER A 76 -7.69 13.81 5.52
CA SER A 76 -7.43 12.49 4.93
C SER A 76 -5.98 12.02 5.06
N CYS A 77 -5.20 12.66 5.95
CA CYS A 77 -3.74 12.45 6.05
C CYS A 77 -3.28 11.98 7.44
N PHE A 78 -4.20 11.74 8.36
CA PHE A 78 -3.91 11.15 9.67
C PHE A 78 -4.07 9.63 9.55
N LEU A 79 -3.00 8.98 9.11
CA LEU A 79 -2.97 7.53 8.91
C LEU A 79 -2.88 6.74 10.21
N ASP A 80 -2.70 7.43 11.32
CA ASP A 80 -2.55 6.91 12.68
C ASP A 80 -3.83 7.01 13.51
N ASP A 81 -4.91 7.59 12.95
CA ASP A 81 -6.21 7.69 13.62
C ASP A 81 -7.23 6.79 12.92
N PHE A 82 -7.53 5.66 13.57
CA PHE A 82 -8.54 4.72 13.13
C PHE A 82 -9.88 5.38 12.84
N SER A 83 -10.32 6.32 13.70
CA SER A 83 -11.65 6.92 13.61
C SER A 83 -11.86 7.73 12.33
N LEU A 84 -10.77 8.26 11.76
CA LEU A 84 -10.82 9.00 10.49
C LEU A 84 -11.05 8.06 9.30
N ASN A 85 -10.61 6.81 9.37
CA ASN A 85 -10.84 5.83 8.30
C ASN A 85 -12.31 5.43 8.16
N LEU A 86 -13.12 5.63 9.22
CA LEU A 86 -14.56 5.37 9.21
C LEU A 86 -15.40 6.54 8.69
N GLN A 87 -14.81 7.73 8.55
CA GLN A 87 -15.52 8.90 8.03
C GLN A 87 -15.76 8.79 6.53
N GLN A 88 -16.76 9.52 6.02
CA GLN A 88 -16.99 9.61 4.59
C GLN A 88 -15.80 10.30 3.90
N ALA A 89 -15.31 9.73 2.80
CA ALA A 89 -14.25 10.34 2.01
C ALA A 89 -14.72 11.65 1.36
N GLU A 90 -13.85 12.66 1.31
CA GLU A 90 -14.20 13.97 0.75
C GLU A 90 -14.25 13.98 -0.79
N SER A 91 -13.59 13.04 -1.45
CA SER A 91 -13.55 12.96 -2.92
C SER A 91 -14.77 12.21 -3.47
N GLU A 92 -15.86 12.95 -3.73
CA GLU A 92 -17.05 12.35 -4.35
C GLU A 92 -16.80 11.79 -5.75
N GLU A 93 -15.90 12.40 -6.54
CA GLU A 93 -15.62 11.98 -7.92
C GLU A 93 -14.90 10.62 -7.98
N LEU A 94 -13.95 10.38 -7.07
CA LEU A 94 -13.14 9.16 -7.06
C LEU A 94 -13.69 8.09 -6.11
N CYS A 95 -14.19 8.53 -4.95
CA CYS A 95 -14.58 7.64 -3.85
C CYS A 95 -16.08 7.66 -3.55
N GLY A 96 -16.86 8.55 -4.18
CA GLY A 96 -18.31 8.58 -4.03
C GLY A 96 -18.75 8.65 -2.56
N SER A 97 -19.51 7.64 -2.13
CA SER A 97 -20.00 7.51 -0.74
C SER A 97 -19.16 6.55 0.12
N MET A 98 -17.94 6.23 -0.30
CA MET A 98 -17.04 5.36 0.46
C MET A 98 -16.56 6.03 1.76
N THR A 99 -16.12 5.21 2.70
CA THR A 99 -15.33 5.68 3.83
C THR A 99 -13.91 6.03 3.39
N VAL A 100 -13.17 6.80 4.19
CA VAL A 100 -11.76 7.15 3.93
C VAL A 100 -10.91 5.87 3.77
N GLY A 101 -11.07 4.88 4.65
CA GLY A 101 -10.34 3.60 4.56
C GLY A 101 -10.60 2.85 3.26
N ALA A 102 -11.88 2.78 2.82
CA ALA A 102 -12.23 2.16 1.55
C ALA A 102 -11.71 2.97 0.34
N CYS A 103 -11.74 4.30 0.44
CA CYS A 103 -11.22 5.21 -0.57
C CYS A 103 -9.69 5.05 -0.77
N HIS A 104 -8.92 4.81 0.30
CA HIS A 104 -7.49 4.51 0.18
C HIS A 104 -7.25 3.35 -0.78
N VAL A 105 -7.94 2.22 -0.57
CA VAL A 105 -7.84 1.02 -1.42
C VAL A 105 -8.14 1.34 -2.88
N GLU A 106 -9.23 2.06 -3.14
CA GLU A 106 -9.62 2.44 -4.51
C GLU A 106 -8.58 3.34 -5.19
N THR A 107 -8.02 4.31 -4.47
CA THR A 107 -6.99 5.23 -5.02
C THR A 107 -5.68 4.50 -5.34
N ILE A 108 -5.31 3.51 -4.53
CA ILE A 108 -4.15 2.64 -4.77
C ILE A 108 -4.38 1.81 -6.03
N LYS A 109 -5.54 1.16 -6.17
CA LYS A 109 -5.88 0.31 -7.32
C LYS A 109 -5.94 1.09 -8.63
N ASN A 110 -6.49 2.29 -8.58
CA ASN A 110 -6.56 3.18 -9.74
C ASN A 110 -5.25 3.94 -10.01
N LYS A 111 -4.20 3.69 -9.22
CA LYS A 111 -2.88 4.32 -9.33
C LYS A 111 -2.93 5.85 -9.27
N THR A 112 -3.96 6.40 -8.62
CA THR A 112 -4.06 7.85 -8.37
C THR A 112 -3.26 8.24 -7.14
N MET A 113 -3.03 7.29 -6.23
CA MET A 113 -2.07 7.42 -5.13
C MET A 113 -1.02 6.29 -5.18
N PRO A 114 0.26 6.62 -4.94
CA PRO A 114 0.84 7.96 -4.83
C PRO A 114 0.87 8.71 -6.18
N PRO A 115 1.10 10.04 -6.19
CA PRO A 115 1.26 10.80 -7.43
C PRO A 115 2.38 10.24 -8.30
N GLY A 116 2.11 10.07 -9.60
CA GLY A 116 3.02 9.38 -10.52
C GLY A 116 2.82 7.86 -10.59
N GLY A 117 1.91 7.34 -9.75
CA GLY A 117 1.58 5.92 -9.67
C GLY A 117 2.57 5.14 -8.82
N CYS A 118 2.16 3.92 -8.48
CA CYS A 118 2.98 2.95 -7.76
C CYS A 118 2.93 1.61 -8.50
N GLU A 119 4.10 0.98 -8.63
CA GLU A 119 4.21 -0.40 -9.10
C GLU A 119 4.27 -1.32 -7.87
N LEU A 120 3.39 -2.31 -7.82
CA LEU A 120 3.28 -3.17 -6.64
C LEU A 120 4.61 -3.90 -6.39
N GLY A 121 5.08 -3.83 -5.14
CA GLY A 121 6.36 -4.40 -4.71
C GLY A 121 7.59 -3.54 -5.00
N ALA A 122 7.45 -2.34 -5.57
CA ALA A 122 8.54 -1.38 -5.63
C ALA A 122 8.88 -0.80 -4.24
N PHE A 123 10.02 -0.10 -4.13
CA PHE A 123 10.41 0.56 -2.88
C PHE A 123 9.37 1.63 -2.49
N ASP A 124 8.96 1.65 -1.22
CA ASP A 124 7.87 2.48 -0.65
C ASP A 124 6.47 2.26 -1.26
N CYS A 125 6.32 1.22 -2.08
CA CYS A 125 5.05 0.78 -2.62
C CYS A 125 4.44 -0.36 -1.79
N LEU A 126 3.11 -0.50 -1.89
CA LEU A 126 2.42 -1.67 -1.38
C LEU A 126 2.74 -2.89 -2.25
N THR A 127 2.85 -4.04 -1.61
CA THR A 127 2.84 -5.36 -2.24
C THR A 127 1.40 -5.77 -2.55
N GLN A 128 1.22 -6.81 -3.37
CA GLN A 128 -0.12 -7.36 -3.61
C GLN A 128 -0.75 -7.91 -2.31
N GLU A 129 0.03 -8.59 -1.46
CA GLU A 129 -0.44 -9.12 -0.19
C GLU A 129 -0.97 -8.01 0.73
N GLU A 130 -0.29 -6.86 0.78
CA GLU A 130 -0.75 -5.72 1.56
C GLU A 130 -2.03 -5.10 0.97
N VAL A 131 -2.17 -5.03 -0.35
CA VAL A 131 -3.44 -4.59 -0.99
C VAL A 131 -4.57 -5.55 -0.63
N ASP A 132 -4.34 -6.87 -0.73
CA ASP A 132 -5.33 -7.89 -0.40
C ASP A 132 -5.74 -7.80 1.09
N ARG A 133 -4.78 -7.51 1.98
CA ARG A 133 -5.04 -7.28 3.41
C ARG A 133 -5.92 -6.06 3.66
N LEU A 134 -5.65 -4.95 2.98
CA LEU A 134 -6.48 -3.74 3.07
C LEU A 134 -7.90 -3.98 2.52
N GLU A 135 -8.03 -4.71 1.42
CA GLU A 135 -9.33 -5.11 0.87
C GLU A 135 -10.13 -6.01 1.84
N ALA A 136 -9.46 -6.98 2.45
CA ALA A 136 -10.06 -7.87 3.44
C ALA A 136 -10.53 -7.10 4.69
N TRP A 137 -9.71 -6.17 5.21
CA TRP A 137 -10.10 -5.31 6.32
C TRP A 137 -11.33 -4.45 6.00
N VAL A 138 -11.38 -3.83 4.81
CA VAL A 138 -12.56 -3.07 4.37
C VAL A 138 -13.79 -3.97 4.23
N ALA A 139 -13.63 -5.16 3.67
CA ALA A 139 -14.72 -6.13 3.52
C ALA A 139 -15.26 -6.64 4.87
N ALA A 140 -14.40 -6.73 5.89
CA ALA A 140 -14.78 -7.06 7.26
C ALA A 140 -15.47 -5.92 8.02
N GLY A 141 -15.63 -4.74 7.39
CA GLY A 141 -16.25 -3.57 8.02
C GLY A 141 -15.25 -2.71 8.80
N MET A 142 -13.96 -2.84 8.52
CA MET A 142 -12.86 -2.11 9.15
C MET A 142 -12.82 -2.26 10.68
N PRO A 143 -12.68 -3.49 11.23
CA PRO A 143 -12.54 -3.69 12.67
C PRO A 143 -11.27 -3.00 13.22
N GLU A 144 -11.35 -2.53 14.46
CA GLU A 144 -10.21 -1.90 15.16
C GLU A 144 -9.29 -2.96 15.80
N ASP A 145 -9.89 -3.93 16.50
CA ASP A 145 -9.26 -5.01 17.29
C ASP A 145 -9.92 -6.40 17.10
#